data_AF-A0A442UNW6-F1
#
_entry.id   AF-A0A442UNW6-F1
#
_cell.length_a   1.000
_cell.length_b   1.000
_cell.length_c   1.000
_cell.angle_alpha   90.00
_cell.angle_beta   90.00
_cell.angle_gamma   90.00
#
_symmetry.space_group_name_H-M   'P 1'
#
loop_
_entity.id
_entity.type
_entity.pdbx_description
1 polymer ?
#
loop_
_entity_poly.entity_id
_entity_poly.type
_entity_poly.pdbx_seq_one_letter_code
_entity_poly.pdbx_strand_id
1 'polypeptide(L)'
;MTLVSGRSLSVALLALAAASCQSQSQNKPQLNFTSDDRTLAAAGAPTSTVNSAEGRYFIEFRSRYAYTYGHSFVIFGRMDKSGKMINAEVAGLAPKSNDPNIYMLGHLAPVPASTGWTDGDLEIAYRSASWTVPLTEPEYRRVVAYIRKLQAKSPLWHASLYNCNAFVADIASFMGYKTPGIWLMPRDFITKLRQMNGGPNAIGYTGPPGVESGNAPAATAPR
;
A
#
# COMPACT_ATOMS: atom_id res chain seq x y z
N MET A 1 5.50 -36.65 52.08
CA MET A 1 5.99 -35.25 51.97
C MET A 1 7.15 -35.12 52.94
N THR A 2 8.38 -34.75 52.61
CA THR A 2 8.95 -34.07 51.43
C THR A 2 10.45 -34.39 51.36
N LEU A 3 10.97 -34.47 50.13
CA LEU A 3 12.35 -34.78 49.76
C LEU A 3 13.25 -33.52 49.77
N VAL A 4 14.49 -33.73 50.23
CA VAL A 4 15.79 -33.40 49.59
C VAL A 4 16.24 -31.92 49.42
N SER A 5 17.44 -31.71 49.97
CA SER A 5 18.43 -30.62 49.85
C SER A 5 19.03 -30.44 48.45
N GLY A 6 19.55 -29.25 48.10
CA GLY A 6 20.35 -29.12 46.88
C GLY A 6 20.99 -27.77 46.51
N ARG A 7 21.94 -27.31 47.33
CA ARG A 7 23.21 -26.59 47.02
C ARG A 7 23.26 -25.48 45.95
N SER A 8 23.61 -24.28 46.43
CA SER A 8 24.28 -23.20 45.68
C SER A 8 25.64 -23.61 45.11
N LEU A 9 25.97 -23.15 43.91
CA LEU A 9 27.34 -23.04 43.40
C LEU A 9 27.41 -21.88 42.39
N SER A 10 28.02 -20.79 42.81
CA SER A 10 28.50 -19.71 41.94
C SER A 10 29.88 -20.10 41.38
N VAL A 11 30.08 -20.02 40.07
CA VAL A 11 31.42 -19.83 39.49
C VAL A 11 31.29 -18.84 38.32
N ALA A 12 31.78 -17.63 38.56
CA ALA A 12 32.10 -16.66 37.54
C ALA A 12 33.52 -16.94 37.02
N LEU A 13 33.73 -16.88 35.70
CA LEU A 13 35.06 -16.80 35.10
C LEU A 13 35.08 -15.75 33.98
N LEU A 14 35.92 -14.75 34.23
CA LEU A 14 36.47 -13.69 33.37
C LEU A 14 37.10 -14.27 32.08
N ALA A 15 36.93 -13.70 30.87
CA ALA A 15 37.41 -12.43 30.29
C ALA A 15 38.66 -12.58 29.37
N LEU A 16 38.82 -11.58 28.49
CA LEU A 16 39.88 -11.25 27.51
C LEU A 16 39.65 -11.76 26.08
N ALA A 17 39.21 -10.93 25.12
CA ALA A 17 39.79 -9.72 24.49
C ALA A 17 40.82 -10.02 23.38
N ALA A 18 40.44 -9.72 22.14
CA ALA A 18 41.38 -9.35 21.08
C ALA A 18 40.71 -8.32 20.15
N ALA A 19 41.37 -7.16 20.05
CA ALA A 19 41.02 -6.07 19.18
C ALA A 19 41.08 -6.48 17.69
N SER A 20 40.18 -5.92 16.88
CA SER A 20 40.38 -5.83 15.43
C SER A 20 39.93 -4.46 14.97
N CYS A 21 40.80 -3.47 15.20
CA CYS A 21 40.85 -2.30 14.33
C CYS A 21 41.41 -2.77 12.98
N GLN A 22 40.59 -2.77 11.94
CA GLN A 22 41.07 -2.59 10.58
C GLN A 22 40.31 -1.44 9.95
N SER A 23 40.87 -0.25 10.12
CA SER A 23 40.67 0.85 9.17
C SER A 23 41.35 0.45 7.87
N GLN A 24 40.58 0.15 6.83
CA GLN A 24 41.10 0.08 5.48
C GLN A 24 40.39 1.16 4.65
N SER A 25 41.12 2.28 4.49
CA SER A 25 40.86 3.24 3.43
C SER A 25 40.98 2.50 2.10
N GLN A 26 39.88 2.42 1.37
CA GLN A 26 39.86 1.98 -0.02
C GLN A 26 39.22 3.12 -0.81
N ASN A 27 40.04 3.76 -1.64
CA ASN A 27 39.63 4.64 -2.72
C ASN A 27 38.39 4.07 -3.41
N LYS A 28 37.23 4.73 -3.27
CA LYS A 28 36.09 4.45 -4.15
C LYS A 28 36.46 4.93 -5.55
N PRO A 29 36.42 4.06 -6.58
CA PRO A 29 36.47 4.53 -7.95
C PRO A 29 35.26 5.43 -8.16
N GLN A 30 35.49 6.67 -8.56
CA GLN A 30 34.44 7.56 -9.02
C GLN A 30 33.91 7.00 -10.35
N LEU A 31 32.81 6.24 -10.30
CA LEU A 31 32.13 5.76 -11.49
C LEU A 31 31.40 6.94 -12.14
N ASN A 32 32.00 7.49 -13.20
CA ASN A 32 31.30 8.38 -14.12
C ASN A 32 30.32 7.53 -14.92
N PHE A 33 29.04 7.55 -14.53
CA PHE A 33 27.97 6.99 -15.35
C PHE A 33 27.60 7.99 -16.44
N THR A 34 28.04 7.73 -17.66
CA THR A 34 27.41 8.25 -18.87
C THR A 34 26.17 7.40 -19.13
N SER A 35 24.98 7.99 -19.03
CA SER A 35 23.74 7.28 -19.36
C SER A 35 23.66 7.08 -20.88
N ASP A 36 24.02 5.89 -21.35
CA ASP A 36 23.62 5.42 -22.68
C ASP A 36 22.22 4.79 -22.57
N ASP A 37 21.23 5.46 -23.15
CA ASP A 37 19.78 5.15 -23.11
C ASP A 37 19.36 3.83 -23.79
N ARG A 38 20.28 2.88 -24.01
CA ARG A 38 20.02 1.71 -24.86
C ARG A 38 20.07 0.35 -24.17
N THR A 39 20.22 0.30 -22.84
CA THR A 39 20.24 -0.98 -22.11
C THR A 39 19.35 -0.97 -20.86
N LEU A 40 18.05 -0.75 -21.05
CA LEU A 40 17.02 -1.03 -20.03
C LEU A 40 15.93 -1.95 -20.60
N ALA A 41 16.35 -3.10 -21.14
CA ALA A 41 15.48 -4.20 -21.52
C ALA A 41 15.83 -5.45 -20.70
N ALA A 42 15.91 -5.33 -19.38
CA ALA A 42 16.12 -6.47 -18.49
C ALA A 42 15.67 -6.19 -17.04
N ALA A 43 14.40 -5.84 -16.85
CA ALA A 43 13.69 -6.03 -15.58
C ALA A 43 12.19 -6.05 -15.88
N GLY A 44 11.56 -7.23 -15.76
CA GLY A 44 10.20 -7.51 -16.22
C GLY A 44 9.08 -6.86 -15.40
N ALA A 45 9.00 -5.52 -15.43
CA ALA A 45 7.77 -4.79 -15.17
C ALA A 45 7.17 -4.36 -16.51
N PRO A 46 5.87 -4.55 -16.77
CA PRO A 46 5.23 -4.06 -17.99
C PRO A 46 5.31 -2.53 -17.98
N THR A 47 6.26 -1.99 -18.74
CA THR A 47 6.38 -0.55 -18.97
C THR A 47 5.48 -0.24 -20.16
N SER A 48 4.18 -0.14 -19.91
CA SER A 48 3.23 0.33 -20.91
C SER A 48 3.56 1.80 -21.21
N THR A 49 4.14 2.08 -22.37
CA THR A 49 4.32 3.44 -22.88
C THR A 49 2.95 4.04 -23.14
N VAL A 50 2.40 4.75 -22.16
CA VAL A 50 1.10 5.43 -22.26
C VAL A 50 1.24 6.62 -23.21
N ASN A 51 0.89 6.42 -24.48
CA ASN A 51 0.88 7.48 -25.47
C ASN A 51 -0.11 8.58 -25.06
N SER A 52 0.41 9.81 -25.01
CA SER A 52 -0.27 11.00 -24.53
C SER A 52 -0.95 11.71 -25.70
N ALA A 53 -2.28 11.68 -25.75
CA ALA A 53 -3.06 12.62 -26.57
C ALA A 53 -4.42 12.97 -25.95
N GLU A 54 -5.01 12.14 -25.08
CA GLU A 54 -6.23 12.49 -24.34
C GLU A 54 -6.23 11.86 -22.94
N GLY A 55 -5.92 12.65 -21.90
CA GLY A 55 -6.07 12.35 -20.46
C GLY A 55 -5.71 10.93 -20.01
N ARG A 56 -4.52 10.76 -19.40
CA ARG A 56 -4.02 9.47 -18.93
C ARG A 56 -5.02 8.83 -17.96
N TYR A 57 -5.46 7.61 -18.26
CA TYR A 57 -6.28 6.83 -17.34
C TYR A 57 -5.43 6.40 -16.15
N PHE A 58 -6.07 6.24 -14.99
CA PHE A 58 -5.37 5.81 -13.79
C PHE A 58 -6.27 4.96 -12.89
N ILE A 59 -5.60 4.22 -12.02
CA ILE A 59 -6.17 3.72 -10.77
C ILE A 59 -5.20 4.03 -9.64
N GLU A 60 -5.71 4.52 -8.53
CA GLU A 60 -4.99 4.78 -7.31
C GLU A 60 -5.52 3.87 -6.21
N PHE A 61 -4.65 2.99 -5.73
CA PHE A 61 -4.83 2.26 -4.50
C PHE A 61 -4.59 3.23 -3.35
N ARG A 62 -5.62 3.54 -2.56
CA ARG A 62 -5.54 4.55 -1.50
C ARG A 62 -5.96 3.94 -0.16
N SER A 63 -5.37 4.47 0.89
CA SER A 63 -5.92 4.34 2.24
C SER A 63 -6.01 5.71 2.92
N ARG A 64 -6.89 5.77 3.91
CA ARG A 64 -7.07 6.93 4.78
C ARG A 64 -7.13 6.53 6.24
N TYR A 65 -6.99 7.51 7.11
CA TYR A 65 -7.37 7.40 8.51
C TYR A 65 -8.90 7.36 8.63
N ALA A 66 -9.42 6.37 9.36
CA ALA A 66 -10.84 6.11 9.55
C ALA A 66 -11.03 5.22 10.78
N TYR A 67 -11.80 5.67 11.77
CA TYR A 67 -11.92 4.95 13.06
C TYR A 67 -10.55 4.51 13.61
N THR A 68 -10.45 3.31 14.17
CA THR A 68 -9.24 2.78 14.82
C THR A 68 -8.24 2.15 13.87
N TYR A 69 -8.64 1.78 12.65
CA TYR A 69 -7.81 0.97 11.74
C TYR A 69 -7.46 1.67 10.42
N GLY A 70 -8.36 2.50 9.91
CA GLY A 70 -8.29 3.08 8.58
C GLY A 70 -9.24 2.42 7.58
N HIS A 71 -9.19 2.89 6.35
CA HIS A 71 -9.95 2.32 5.23
C HIS A 71 -9.09 2.29 3.98
N SER A 72 -9.11 1.19 3.23
CA SER A 72 -8.48 1.07 1.91
C SER A 72 -9.52 0.95 0.81
N PHE A 73 -9.26 1.58 -0.32
CA PHE A 73 -10.16 1.64 -1.46
C PHE A 73 -9.36 1.97 -2.73
N VAL A 74 -10.04 2.01 -3.87
CA VAL A 74 -9.47 2.48 -5.13
C VAL A 74 -10.17 3.73 -5.62
N ILE A 75 -9.40 4.64 -6.20
CA ILE A 75 -9.90 5.78 -6.97
C ILE A 75 -9.48 5.56 -8.42
N PHE A 76 -10.37 5.72 -9.38
CA PHE A 76 -10.04 5.53 -10.78
C PHE A 76 -10.76 6.54 -11.66
N GLY A 77 -10.16 6.86 -12.81
CA GLY A 77 -10.72 7.85 -13.72
C GLY A 77 -9.67 8.31 -14.72
N ARG A 78 -9.73 9.60 -15.06
CA ARG A 78 -8.76 10.25 -15.96
C ARG A 78 -7.97 11.30 -15.22
N MET A 79 -6.75 11.56 -15.67
CA MET A 79 -5.99 12.74 -15.27
C MET A 79 -5.99 13.77 -16.39
N ASP A 80 -6.09 15.05 -16.06
CA ASP A 80 -5.82 16.12 -17.00
C ASP A 80 -4.31 16.26 -17.29
N LYS A 81 -3.95 17.21 -18.15
CA LYS A 81 -2.55 17.50 -18.50
C LYS A 81 -1.71 17.95 -17.30
N SER A 82 -2.34 18.52 -16.27
CA SER A 82 -1.69 18.96 -15.02
C SER A 82 -1.58 17.84 -13.96
N GLY A 83 -2.14 16.66 -14.23
CA GLY A 83 -2.16 15.53 -13.30
C GLY A 83 -3.33 15.55 -12.32
N LYS A 84 -4.28 16.49 -12.45
CA LYS A 84 -5.48 16.53 -11.62
C LYS A 84 -6.47 15.47 -12.07
N MET A 85 -7.10 14.78 -11.12
CA MET A 85 -8.13 13.79 -11.39
C MET A 85 -9.39 14.46 -11.97
N ILE A 86 -9.89 13.91 -13.07
CA ILE A 86 -11.15 14.28 -13.73
C ILE A 86 -12.09 13.09 -13.64
N ASN A 87 -13.35 13.34 -13.25
CA ASN A 87 -14.40 12.32 -13.15
C ASN A 87 -13.94 11.10 -12.35
N ALA A 88 -13.28 11.34 -11.22
CA ALA A 88 -12.79 10.27 -10.36
C ALA A 88 -13.98 9.53 -9.74
N GLU A 89 -13.92 8.21 -9.81
CA GLU A 89 -14.84 7.30 -9.17
C GLU A 89 -14.13 6.53 -8.07
N VAL A 90 -14.89 6.11 -7.06
CA VAL A 90 -14.36 5.38 -5.90
C VAL A 90 -15.04 4.02 -5.81
N ALA A 91 -14.25 3.00 -5.51
CA ALA A 91 -14.75 1.71 -5.08
C ALA A 91 -13.99 1.22 -3.85
N GLY A 92 -14.72 0.92 -2.78
CA GLY A 92 -14.20 0.35 -1.55
C GLY A 92 -15.12 -0.76 -1.06
N LEU A 93 -14.85 -1.30 0.13
CA LEU A 93 -15.78 -2.20 0.81
C LEU A 93 -15.81 -1.84 2.30
N ALA A 94 -16.97 -1.39 2.76
CA ALA A 94 -17.21 -1.01 4.15
C ALA A 94 -18.59 -1.50 4.59
N PRO A 95 -18.91 -1.56 5.90
CA PRO A 95 -20.27 -1.76 6.34
C PRO A 95 -21.21 -0.71 5.73
N LYS A 96 -22.45 -1.12 5.40
CA LYS A 96 -23.50 -0.25 4.90
C LYS A 96 -24.17 0.54 6.05
N SER A 97 -23.36 1.14 6.91
CA SER A 97 -23.81 1.94 8.04
C SER A 97 -22.66 2.82 8.55
N ASN A 98 -23.01 4.01 9.04
CA ASN A 98 -22.08 4.87 9.78
C ASN A 98 -22.11 4.61 11.29
N ASP A 99 -22.95 3.66 11.76
CA ASP A 99 -23.01 3.27 13.17
C ASP A 99 -21.78 2.41 13.54
N PRO A 100 -20.93 2.85 14.49
CA PRO A 100 -19.79 2.08 14.97
C PRO A 100 -20.18 0.70 15.52
N ASN A 101 -21.39 0.53 16.03
CA ASN A 101 -21.85 -0.77 16.55
C ASN A 101 -22.01 -1.80 15.43
N ILE A 102 -22.44 -1.39 14.23
CA ILE A 102 -22.51 -2.28 13.05
C ILE A 102 -21.10 -2.66 12.58
N TYR A 103 -20.17 -1.71 12.65
CA TYR A 103 -18.76 -1.98 12.38
C TYR A 103 -18.18 -3.01 13.35
N MET A 104 -18.46 -2.88 14.65
CA MET A 104 -18.06 -3.84 15.67
C MET A 104 -18.74 -5.20 15.49
N LEU A 105 -20.05 -5.22 15.17
CA LEU A 105 -20.79 -6.46 14.88
C LEU A 105 -20.17 -7.23 13.70
N GLY A 106 -19.68 -6.52 12.69
CA GLY A 106 -19.00 -7.10 11.54
C GLY A 106 -17.67 -7.82 11.85
N HIS A 107 -17.18 -7.76 13.09
CA HIS A 107 -16.08 -8.59 13.57
C HIS A 107 -16.54 -9.98 14.05
N LEU A 108 -17.83 -10.10 14.40
CA LEU A 108 -18.44 -11.33 14.92
C LEU A 108 -19.23 -12.09 13.84
N ALA A 109 -19.93 -11.37 12.96
CA ALA A 109 -20.75 -11.95 11.90
C ALA A 109 -20.78 -11.03 10.66
N PRO A 110 -20.99 -11.56 9.44
CA PRO A 110 -21.10 -10.73 8.24
C PRO A 110 -22.25 -9.72 8.34
N VAL A 111 -22.01 -8.48 7.90
CA VAL A 111 -23.00 -7.39 7.86
C VAL A 111 -23.17 -6.88 6.43
N PRO A 112 -24.30 -6.23 6.08
CA PRO A 112 -24.46 -5.62 4.76
C PRO A 112 -23.31 -4.65 4.43
N ALA A 113 -22.84 -4.67 3.19
CA ALA A 113 -21.76 -3.81 2.71
C ALA A 113 -22.23 -2.67 1.81
N SER A 114 -21.47 -1.58 1.83
CA SER A 114 -21.44 -0.57 0.77
C SER A 114 -20.15 -0.73 -0.02
N THR A 115 -20.23 -0.52 -1.33
CA THR A 115 -19.08 -0.64 -2.23
C THR A 115 -18.70 0.66 -2.95
N GLY A 116 -19.39 1.76 -2.61
CA GLY A 116 -19.10 3.10 -3.13
C GLY A 116 -18.10 3.86 -2.27
N TRP A 117 -18.06 5.18 -2.44
CA TRP A 117 -17.32 6.05 -1.53
C TRP A 117 -18.01 6.11 -0.16
N THR A 118 -17.19 6.31 0.87
CA THR A 118 -17.59 6.65 2.23
C THR A 118 -17.05 8.05 2.57
N ASP A 119 -17.67 8.71 3.54
CA ASP A 119 -17.22 10.02 4.01
C ASP A 119 -15.73 10.00 4.40
N GLY A 120 -14.93 10.90 3.84
CA GLY A 120 -13.48 10.96 4.04
C GLY A 120 -12.60 10.34 2.93
N ASP A 121 -13.18 9.63 1.95
CA ASP A 121 -12.40 8.92 0.91
C ASP A 121 -11.77 9.83 -0.16
N LEU A 122 -12.40 10.97 -0.43
CA LEU A 122 -11.94 11.90 -1.49
C LEU A 122 -11.01 12.99 -0.95
N GLU A 123 -11.01 13.21 0.36
CA GLU A 123 -10.30 14.27 1.05
C GLU A 123 -8.82 13.90 1.21
N ILE A 124 -7.95 14.73 0.61
CA ILE A 124 -6.49 14.60 0.77
C ILE A 124 -6.06 14.70 2.24
N ALA A 125 -6.83 15.43 3.04
CA ALA A 125 -6.63 15.64 4.46
C ALA A 125 -6.60 14.33 5.26
N TYR A 126 -7.29 13.27 4.82
CA TYR A 126 -7.33 12.00 5.55
C TYR A 126 -6.42 10.92 4.95
N ARG A 127 -5.79 11.18 3.80
CA ARG A 127 -4.94 10.19 3.10
C ARG A 127 -3.78 9.75 3.98
N SER A 128 -3.62 8.44 4.14
CA SER A 128 -2.54 7.82 4.92
C SER A 128 -1.49 7.14 4.04
N ALA A 129 -1.91 6.52 2.94
CA ALA A 129 -1.03 6.02 1.89
C ALA A 129 -1.72 5.96 0.52
N SER A 130 -0.95 6.03 -0.56
CA SER A 130 -1.43 5.79 -1.92
C SER A 130 -0.40 5.16 -2.84
N TRP A 131 -0.88 4.49 -3.87
CA TRP A 131 -0.10 4.03 -5.01
C TRP A 131 -0.92 4.17 -6.28
N THR A 132 -0.44 5.02 -7.19
CA THR A 132 -1.09 5.33 -8.45
C THR A 132 -0.45 4.56 -9.58
N VAL A 133 -1.27 3.87 -10.37
CA VAL A 133 -0.90 3.12 -11.54
C VAL A 133 -1.50 3.82 -12.77
N PRO A 134 -0.68 4.34 -13.69
CA PRO A 134 -1.17 4.82 -14.97
C PRO A 134 -1.64 3.64 -15.83
N LEU A 135 -2.75 3.83 -16.55
CA LEU A 135 -3.36 2.81 -17.39
C LEU A 135 -3.52 3.32 -18.82
N THR A 136 -3.37 2.41 -19.78
CA THR A 136 -3.91 2.59 -21.12
C THR A 136 -5.44 2.47 -21.07
N GLU A 137 -6.13 3.00 -22.08
CA GLU A 137 -7.59 2.89 -22.13
C GLU A 137 -8.11 1.44 -22.14
N PRO A 138 -7.51 0.49 -22.89
CA PRO A 138 -7.95 -0.91 -22.81
C PRO A 138 -7.76 -1.54 -21.43
N GLU A 139 -6.66 -1.23 -20.73
CA GLU A 139 -6.44 -1.68 -19.35
C GLU A 139 -7.50 -1.08 -18.42
N TYR A 140 -7.73 0.22 -18.51
CA TYR A 140 -8.74 0.93 -17.72
C TYR A 140 -10.13 0.29 -17.87
N ARG A 141 -10.59 0.07 -19.11
CA ARG A 141 -11.90 -0.55 -19.35
C ARG A 141 -12.02 -1.94 -18.73
N ARG A 142 -10.96 -2.77 -18.81
CA ARG A 142 -10.95 -4.10 -18.18
C ARG A 142 -11.03 -4.01 -16.66
N VAL A 143 -10.25 -3.13 -16.05
CA VAL A 143 -10.21 -2.93 -14.60
C VAL A 143 -11.55 -2.40 -14.09
N VAL A 144 -12.13 -1.40 -14.75
CA VAL A 144 -13.45 -0.86 -14.36
C VAL A 144 -14.53 -1.93 -14.46
N ALA A 145 -14.56 -2.71 -15.54
CA ALA A 145 -15.53 -3.81 -15.68
C ALA A 145 -15.40 -4.84 -14.53
N TYR A 146 -14.17 -5.16 -14.14
CA TYR A 146 -13.93 -6.05 -13.00
C TYR A 146 -14.38 -5.43 -11.67
N ILE A 147 -14.08 -4.14 -11.43
CA ILE A 147 -14.55 -3.41 -10.25
C ILE A 147 -16.08 -3.47 -10.16
N ARG A 148 -16.81 -3.20 -11.25
CA ARG A 148 -18.29 -3.27 -11.25
C ARG A 148 -18.81 -4.67 -10.93
N LYS A 149 -18.17 -5.69 -11.50
CA LYS A 149 -18.49 -7.09 -11.19
C LYS A 149 -18.23 -7.40 -9.71
N LEU A 150 -17.14 -6.89 -9.14
CA LEU A 150 -16.79 -7.11 -7.73
C LEU A 150 -17.76 -6.39 -6.80
N GLN A 151 -18.13 -5.15 -7.10
CA GLN A 151 -19.15 -4.39 -6.38
C GLN A 151 -20.49 -5.15 -6.34
N ALA A 152 -20.96 -5.66 -7.48
CA ALA A 152 -22.21 -6.42 -7.56
C ALA A 152 -22.17 -7.76 -6.78
N LYS A 153 -20.98 -8.32 -6.55
CA LYS A 153 -20.77 -9.61 -5.86
C LYS A 153 -20.40 -9.50 -4.39
N SER A 154 -20.25 -8.28 -3.86
CA SER A 154 -19.80 -8.05 -2.49
C SER A 154 -20.92 -7.45 -1.62
N PRO A 155 -22.06 -8.14 -1.40
CA PRO A 155 -23.16 -7.60 -0.62
C PRO A 155 -22.88 -7.57 0.89
N LEU A 156 -21.83 -8.27 1.34
CA LEU A 156 -21.50 -8.44 2.75
C LEU A 156 -20.06 -8.01 3.05
N TRP A 157 -19.87 -7.52 4.27
CA TRP A 157 -18.58 -7.14 4.85
C TRP A 157 -18.36 -7.95 6.12
N HIS A 158 -17.12 -8.39 6.33
CA HIS A 158 -16.69 -8.97 7.58
C HIS A 158 -15.24 -8.55 7.84
N ALA A 159 -14.95 -8.02 9.03
CA ALA A 159 -13.64 -7.47 9.39
C ALA A 159 -12.48 -8.44 9.09
N SER A 160 -12.72 -9.70 9.41
CA SER A 160 -11.76 -10.79 9.26
C SER A 160 -11.74 -11.52 7.92
N LEU A 161 -12.90 -11.81 7.34
CA LEU A 161 -13.01 -12.74 6.22
C LEU A 161 -12.96 -12.04 4.87
N TYR A 162 -13.65 -10.91 4.75
CA TYR A 162 -13.71 -10.15 3.51
C TYR A 162 -13.99 -8.67 3.82
N ASN A 163 -12.92 -7.89 3.81
CA ASN A 163 -12.87 -6.51 4.29
C ASN A 163 -12.35 -5.57 3.19
N CYS A 164 -12.08 -4.32 3.57
CA CYS A 164 -11.58 -3.31 2.63
C CYS A 164 -10.25 -3.69 1.94
N ASN A 165 -9.32 -4.33 2.66
CA ASN A 165 -8.06 -4.79 2.09
C ASN A 165 -8.27 -5.97 1.14
N ALA A 166 -9.17 -6.90 1.48
CA ALA A 166 -9.50 -8.04 0.63
C ALA A 166 -10.09 -7.58 -0.71
N PHE A 167 -11.03 -6.63 -0.67
CA PHE A 167 -11.61 -6.02 -1.87
C PHE A 167 -10.53 -5.36 -2.75
N VAL A 168 -9.61 -4.61 -2.13
CA VAL A 168 -8.49 -3.99 -2.85
C VAL A 168 -7.51 -5.03 -3.40
N ALA A 169 -7.25 -6.11 -2.65
CA ALA A 169 -6.39 -7.20 -3.06
C ALA A 169 -6.93 -7.91 -4.31
N ASP A 170 -8.24 -8.14 -4.39
CA ASP A 170 -8.87 -8.76 -5.57
C ASP A 170 -8.66 -7.90 -6.82
N ILE A 171 -8.81 -6.58 -6.71
CA ILE A 171 -8.56 -5.64 -7.82
C ILE A 171 -7.08 -5.68 -8.23
N ALA A 172 -6.17 -5.58 -7.26
CA ALA A 172 -4.73 -5.62 -7.54
C ALA A 172 -4.31 -6.97 -8.17
N SER A 173 -4.85 -8.08 -7.68
CA SER A 173 -4.57 -9.42 -8.21
C SER A 173 -5.11 -9.59 -9.63
N PHE A 174 -6.31 -9.08 -9.92
CA PHE A 174 -6.88 -9.04 -11.27
C PHE A 174 -5.99 -8.26 -12.25
N MET A 175 -5.34 -7.20 -11.77
CA MET A 175 -4.35 -6.43 -12.54
C MET A 175 -3.00 -7.14 -12.70
N GLY A 176 -2.80 -8.30 -12.07
CA GLY A 176 -1.55 -9.08 -12.12
C GLY A 176 -0.53 -8.70 -11.03
N TYR A 177 -0.92 -7.93 -10.02
CA TYR A 177 -0.04 -7.53 -8.92
C TYR A 177 -0.05 -8.55 -7.78
N LYS A 178 1.07 -8.63 -7.07
CA LYS A 178 1.16 -9.37 -5.81
C LYS A 178 0.43 -8.59 -4.71
N THR A 179 -0.20 -9.30 -3.78
CA THR A 179 -0.96 -8.68 -2.69
C THR A 179 -0.40 -9.05 -1.33
N PRO A 180 -0.36 -8.10 -0.37
CA PRO A 180 -0.02 -8.41 1.01
C PRO A 180 -1.23 -9.03 1.73
N GLY A 181 -1.01 -9.55 2.95
CA GLY A 181 -2.08 -10.11 3.77
C GLY A 181 -3.15 -9.07 4.13
N ILE A 182 -4.43 -9.47 4.02
CA ILE A 182 -5.59 -8.58 4.20
C ILE A 182 -5.81 -8.08 5.64
N TRP A 183 -5.02 -8.58 6.58
CA TRP A 183 -5.06 -8.27 8.01
C TRP A 183 -4.17 -7.11 8.43
N LEU A 184 -3.36 -6.59 7.51
CA LEU A 184 -2.58 -5.39 7.77
C LEU A 184 -3.50 -4.19 7.99
N MET A 185 -3.03 -3.21 8.75
CA MET A 185 -3.69 -1.91 8.76
C MET A 185 -3.73 -1.36 7.32
N PRO A 186 -4.84 -0.77 6.86
CA PRO A 186 -4.98 -0.22 5.50
C PRO A 186 -3.80 0.62 5.02
N ARG A 187 -3.21 1.46 5.88
CA ARG A 187 -1.99 2.23 5.55
C ARG A 187 -0.82 1.33 5.17
N ASP A 188 -0.57 0.30 5.98
CA ASP A 188 0.54 -0.64 5.79
C ASP A 188 0.26 -1.58 4.62
N PHE A 189 -1.01 -1.97 4.45
CA PHE A 189 -1.47 -2.75 3.29
C PHE A 189 -1.12 -2.03 1.99
N ILE A 190 -1.54 -0.76 1.82
CA ILE A 190 -1.27 0.01 0.60
C ILE A 190 0.22 0.31 0.43
N THR A 191 0.93 0.61 1.52
CA THR A 191 2.38 0.84 1.49
C THR A 191 3.12 -0.40 1.02
N LYS A 192 2.77 -1.57 1.56
CA LYS A 192 3.40 -2.84 1.18
C LYS A 192 2.99 -3.29 -0.22
N LEU A 193 1.73 -3.08 -0.60
CA LEU A 193 1.24 -3.30 -1.96
C LEU A 193 2.09 -2.52 -2.97
N ARG A 194 2.37 -1.24 -2.70
CA ARG A 194 3.27 -0.42 -3.52
C ARG A 194 4.68 -1.00 -3.57
N GLN A 195 5.27 -1.34 -2.43
CA GLN A 195 6.64 -1.87 -2.34
C GLN A 195 6.82 -3.18 -3.12
N MET A 196 5.79 -4.04 -3.13
CA MET A 196 5.83 -5.33 -3.82
C MET A 196 5.77 -5.22 -5.34
N ASN A 197 5.31 -4.08 -5.89
CA ASN A 197 4.91 -4.00 -7.30
C ASN A 197 5.40 -2.75 -8.05
N GLY A 198 5.61 -1.62 -7.39
CA GLY A 198 5.83 -0.32 -8.05
C GLY A 198 7.26 -0.04 -8.50
N GLY A 199 8.25 -0.81 -8.03
CA GLY A 199 9.66 -0.58 -8.35
C GLY A 199 10.20 0.76 -7.80
N PRO A 200 11.40 1.20 -8.24
CA PRO A 200 12.05 2.40 -7.71
C PRO A 200 11.30 3.70 -8.04
N ASN A 201 10.45 3.70 -9.06
CA ASN A 201 9.74 4.89 -9.57
C ASN A 201 8.24 4.86 -9.25
N ALA A 202 7.83 4.12 -8.22
CA ALA A 202 6.42 3.98 -7.85
C ALA A 202 5.80 5.35 -7.51
N ILE A 203 4.75 5.74 -8.23
CA ILE A 203 3.99 6.97 -7.95
C ILE A 203 3.12 6.73 -6.72
N GLY A 204 3.43 7.36 -5.59
CA GLY A 204 2.64 7.14 -4.39
C GLY A 204 3.05 7.99 -3.20
N TYR A 205 2.25 7.90 -2.14
CA TYR A 205 2.45 8.61 -0.88
C TYR A 205 2.39 7.65 0.30
N THR A 206 3.20 7.88 1.33
CA THR A 206 2.98 7.29 2.67
C THR A 206 3.42 8.34 3.68
N GLY A 207 2.56 8.70 4.62
CA GLY A 207 2.91 9.71 5.59
C GLY A 207 1.73 10.21 6.44
N PRO A 208 1.91 11.31 7.18
CA PRO A 208 0.84 11.92 7.96
C PRO A 208 -0.32 12.41 7.07
N PRO A 209 -1.51 12.62 7.64
CA PRO A 209 -2.64 13.16 6.88
C PRO A 209 -2.34 14.53 6.25
N GLY A 210 -2.93 14.83 5.09
CA GLY A 210 -2.94 16.20 4.51
C GLY A 210 -1.71 16.65 3.74
N VAL A 211 -0.74 15.78 3.46
CA VAL A 211 0.45 16.14 2.65
C VAL A 211 0.25 15.71 1.20
N GLU A 212 0.31 16.66 0.27
CA GLU A 212 0.32 16.38 -1.17
C GLU A 212 1.62 15.69 -1.59
N SER A 213 1.58 14.84 -2.62
CA SER A 213 2.73 14.02 -3.04
C SER A 213 3.93 14.85 -3.55
N GLY A 214 3.75 16.15 -3.80
CA GLY A 214 4.83 17.09 -4.13
C GLY A 214 5.42 17.86 -2.94
N ASN A 215 4.79 17.80 -1.75
CA ASN A 215 5.21 18.52 -0.54
C ASN A 215 5.62 17.59 0.60
N ALA A 216 5.77 16.28 0.34
CA ALA A 216 6.26 15.35 1.35
C ALA A 216 7.72 15.69 1.69
N PRO A 217 8.07 15.96 2.96
CA PRO A 217 9.46 16.17 3.35
C PRO A 217 10.26 14.93 3.00
N ALA A 218 11.44 15.12 2.41
CA ALA A 218 12.35 14.03 2.09
C ALA A 218 12.58 13.19 3.36
N ALA A 219 12.38 11.87 3.24
CA ALA A 219 12.57 10.95 4.35
C ALA A 219 14.00 11.09 4.88
N THR A 220 14.16 11.72 6.03
CA THR A 220 15.43 11.76 6.76
C THR A 220 15.67 10.37 7.32
N ALA A 221 16.82 9.79 6.96
CA ALA A 221 17.26 8.51 7.51
C ALA A 221 17.36 8.60 9.04
N PRO A 222 17.01 7.52 9.78
CA PRO A 222 17.19 7.49 11.22
C PRO A 222 18.68 7.65 11.58
N ARG A 223 18.97 8.51 12.56
CA ARG A 223 20.28 8.65 13.19
C ARG A 223 20.56 7.49 14.13
#